data_AF-Q03P77-F1
#
_entry.id   AF-Q03P77-F1
#
_cell.length_a   1.000
_cell.length_b   1.000
_cell.length_c   1.000
_cell.angle_alpha   90.00
_cell.angle_beta   90.00
_cell.angle_gamma   90.00
#
_symmetry.space_group_name_H-M   'P 1'
#
loop_
_entity.id
_entity.type
_entity.pdbx_description
1 polymer ?
#
loop_
_entity_poly.entity_id
_entity_poly.type
_entity_poly.pdbx_seq_one_letter_code
_entity_poly.pdbx_strand_id
1 'polypeptide(L)' 'MTEQSQWLREQIEDLAVRQSQFTDRAFWLALSRLVQEQGRRQEQLEGEIDGRTWRPDRW' A
#
# COMPACT_ATOMS: atom_id res chain seq x y z
N MET A 1 2.81 -0.64 -6.79
CA MET A 1 1.73 -0.87 -5.82
C MET A 1 0.68 -1.76 -6.45
N THR A 2 0.04 -2.63 -5.67
CA THR A 2 -1.14 -3.39 -6.13
C THR A 2 -2.29 -2.45 -6.51
N GLU A 3 -3.12 -2.86 -7.47
CA GLU A 3 -4.28 -2.10 -7.95
C GLU A 3 -5.24 -1.75 -6.80
N GLN A 4 -5.44 -2.69 -5.87
CA GLN A 4 -6.28 -2.51 -4.68
C GLN A 4 -5.68 -1.46 -3.73
N SER A 5 -4.36 -1.46 -3.55
CA SER A 5 -3.67 -0.46 -2.71
C SER A 5 -3.75 0.94 -3.33
N GLN A 6 -3.70 1.03 -4.66
CA GLN A 6 -3.83 2.29 -5.37
C GLN A 6 -5.25 2.84 -5.28
N TRP A 7 -6.26 2.01 -5.56
CA TRP A 7 -7.67 2.37 -5.40
C TRP A 7 -7.97 2.86 -3.99
N LEU A 8 -7.54 2.11 -2.96
CA LEU A 8 -7.77 2.48 -1.56
C LEU A 8 -7.11 3.82 -1.22
N ARG A 9 -5.88 4.04 -1.70
CA ARG A 9 -5.16 5.30 -1.49
C ARG A 9 -5.90 6.49 -2.09
N GLU A 10 -6.44 6.36 -3.31
CA GLU A 10 -7.24 7.40 -3.95
C GLU A 10 -8.49 7.74 -3.13
N GLN A 11 -9.20 6.74 -2.60
CA GLN A 11 -10.35 6.99 -1.72
C GLN A 11 -9.96 7.74 -0.43
N ILE A 12 -8.81 7.40 0.17
CA ILE A 12 -8.31 8.07 1.37
C ILE A 12 -7.94 9.53 1.07
N GLU A 13 -7.30 9.79 -0.07
CA GLU A 13 -6.94 11.15 -0.49
C GLU A 13 -8.19 12.01 -0.73
N ASP A 14 -9.23 11.45 -1.36
CA ASP A 14 -10.53 12.11 -1.54
C ASP A 14 -11.20 12.48 -0.20
N LEU A 15 -11.13 11.57 0.80
CA LEU A 15 -11.63 11.84 2.15
C LEU A 15 -10.81 12.92 2.85
N ALA A 16 -9.48 12.93 2.67
CA ALA A 16 -8.60 13.95 3.23
C ALA A 16 -8.93 15.35 2.70
N VAL A 17 -9.19 15.47 1.39
CA VAL A 17 -9.55 16.75 0.75
C VAL A 17 -10.86 17.32 1.29
N ARG A 18 -11.84 16.45 1.56
CA ARG A 18 -13.15 16.84 2.09
C ARG A 18 -13.13 17.21 3.57
N GLN A 19 -12.05 16.87 4.28
CA GLN A 19 -11.98 17.07 5.72
C GLN A 19 -11.49 18.48 6.07
N SER A 20 -12.33 19.25 6.77
CA SER A 20 -12.07 20.64 7.16
C SER A 20 -11.21 20.76 8.41
N GLN A 21 -11.32 19.79 9.33
CA GLN A 21 -10.54 19.77 10.55
C GLN A 21 -9.11 19.29 10.26
N PHE A 22 -8.12 20.07 10.69
CA PHE A 22 -6.71 19.77 10.46
C PHE A 22 -6.30 18.40 11.00
N THR A 23 -6.68 18.09 12.25
CA THR A 23 -6.31 16.83 12.91
C THR A 23 -6.87 15.62 12.16
N ASP A 24 -8.13 15.70 11.74
CA ASP A 24 -8.78 14.63 10.99
C ASP A 24 -8.19 14.48 9.59
N ARG A 25 -7.84 15.59 8.93
CA ARG A 25 -7.10 15.55 7.66
C ARG A 25 -5.73 14.91 7.83
N ALA A 26 -5.02 15.23 8.90
CA ALA A 26 -3.70 14.66 9.20
C ALA A 26 -3.79 13.14 9.41
N PHE A 27 -4.86 12.65 10.05
CA PHE A 27 -5.14 11.22 10.15
C PHE A 27 -5.26 10.57 8.76
N TRP A 28 -6.06 11.13 7.85
CA TRP A 28 -6.20 10.57 6.50
C TRP A 28 -4.88 10.56 5.73
N LEU A 29 -4.08 11.62 5.84
CA LEU A 29 -2.75 11.68 5.20
C LEU A 29 -1.80 10.62 5.77
N ALA A 30 -1.83 10.38 7.09
CA ALA A 30 -1.04 9.32 7.71
C ALA A 30 -1.52 7.93 7.25
N LEU A 31 -2.82 7.72 7.12
CA LEU A 31 -3.39 6.47 6.61
C LEU A 31 -3.01 6.21 5.15
N SER A 32 -3.02 7.23 4.29
CA SER A 32 -2.57 7.11 2.89
C SER A 32 -1.11 6.62 2.81
N ARG A 33 -0.23 7.19 3.64
CA ARG A 33 1.18 6.75 3.74
C ARG A 33 1.29 5.30 4.22
N LEU A 34 0.48 4.89 5.20
CA LEU A 34 0.48 3.52 5.67
C LEU A 34 0.09 2.54 4.55
N VAL A 35 -0.98 2.84 3.80
CA VAL A 35 -1.44 2.00 2.68
C VAL A 35 -0.37 1.87 1.61
N GLN A 36 0.34 2.95 1.28
CA GLN A 36 1.46 2.92 0.35
C GLN A 36 2.57 1.95 0.83
N GLU A 37 2.94 2.02 2.10
CA GLU A 37 3.96 1.12 2.66
C GLU A 37 3.49 -0.34 2.72
N GLN A 38 2.22 -0.60 3.02
CA GLN A 38 1.68 -1.96 2.97
C GLN A 38 1.71 -2.52 1.54
N GLY A 39 1.31 -1.73 0.54
CA GLY A 39 1.38 -2.13 -0.86
C GLY A 39 2.81 -2.47 -1.30
N ARG A 40 3.80 -1.66 -0.89
CA ARG A 40 5.22 -1.94 -1.16
C ARG A 40 5.68 -3.24 -0.51
N ARG A 41 5.28 -3.51 0.73
CA ARG A 41 5.63 -4.75 1.44
C ARG A 41 5.02 -5.98 0.78
N GLN A 42 3.78 -5.87 0.30
CA GLN A 42 3.11 -6.96 -0.40
C GLN A 42 3.89 -7.35 -1.67
N GLU A 43 4.30 -6.37 -2.48
CA GLU A 43 5.09 -6.63 -3.69
C GLU A 43 6.43 -7.29 -3.38
N GLN A 44 7.09 -6.86 -2.30
CA GLN A 44 8.35 -7.46 -1.84
C GLN A 44 8.15 -8.92 -1.42
N LEU A 45 7.08 -9.21 -0.67
CA LEU A 45 6.77 -10.57 -0.23
C LEU A 45 6.40 -11.49 -1.39
N GLU A 46 5.62 -11.01 -2.36
CA GLU A 46 5.29 -11.76 -3.57
C GLU A 46 6.56 -12.08 -4.37
N GLY A 47 7.46 -11.11 -4.55
CA GLY A 47 8.75 -11.33 -5.21
C GLY A 47 9.68 -12.28 -4.46
N GLU A 48 9.72 -12.23 -3.12
CA GLU A 48 10.49 -13.18 -2.30
C GLU A 48 9.94 -14.61 -2.42
N ILE A 49 8.62 -14.78 -2.46
CA ILE A 49 7.99 -16.09 -2.63
C ILE A 49 8.32 -16.66 -4.01
N ASP A 50 8.22 -15.85 -5.07
CA ASP A 50 8.55 -16.28 -6.43
C ASP A 50 10.04 -16.66 -6.56
N GLY A 51 10.95 -15.81 -6.07
CA GLY A 51 12.39 -16.08 -6.07
C GLY A 51 12.81 -17.30 -5.24
N ARG A 52 12.08 -17.64 -4.17
CA ARG A 52 12.30 -18.88 -3.40
C ARG A 52 11.68 -20.11 -4.06
N THR A 53 10.63 -19.93 -4.85
CA THR A 53 9.98 -21.00 -5.61
C THR A 53 10.82 -21.36 -6.85
N TRP A 54 11.44 -20.38 -7.48
CA TRP A 54 12.42 -20.57 -8.54
C TRP A 54 13.81 -20.91 -7.98
N ARG A 55 13.98 -22.14 -7.48
CA ARG A 55 15.30 -22.71 -7.17
C ARG A 55 15.71 -23.74 -8.21
N PRO A 56 16.62 -23.40 -9.14
CA PRO A 56 17.00 -24.33 -10.17
C PRO A 56 17.79 -25.55 -9.68
N ASP A 57 18.22 -25.52 -8.42
CA ASP A 57 18.98 -26.57 -7.74
C ASP A 57 18.08 -27.69 -7.15
N ARG A 58 16.75 -27.62 -7.34
CA ARG A 58 15.76 -28.58 -6.79
C ARG A 58 14.88 -29.28 -7.82
N TRP A 59 15.20 -29.21 -9.12
CA TRP A 59 14.59 -30.05 -10.17
C TRP A 59 15.60 -31.04 -10.73
#